data_AF-A0A7R9V2I0-F1
#
_entry.id   AF-A0A7R9V2I0-F1
#
_cell.length_a   1.000
_cell.length_b   1.000
_cell.length_c   1.000
_cell.angle_alpha   90.00
_cell.angle_beta   90.00
_cell.angle_gamma   90.00
#
_symmetry.space_group_name_H-M   'P 1'
#
loop_
_entity.id
_entity.type
_entity.pdbx_description
1 polymer ?
#
loop_
_entity_poly.entity_id
_entity_poly.type
_entity_poly.pdbx_seq_one_letter_code
_entity_poly.pdbx_strand_id
1 'polypeptide(L)'
;EMASVSERVEVAVLDEIQMIGDPGRGWGWTRALLGLPAETLHVCGSPEVLPLLERLAAECGDELLVRGYRRLSPLTVLSSSLGSASALQPGDCLVAFSRRAVHGLKREVLRRSHLPVAVVYGALPPATRRQQAALFN
;
A
#
# COMPACT_ATOMS: atom_id res chain seq x y z
N GLU A 1 -12.41 7.97 -5.63
CA GLU A 1 -12.50 9.26 -6.36
C GLU A 1 -13.28 9.13 -7.68
N MET A 2 -12.88 8.23 -8.60
CA MET A 2 -13.50 8.12 -9.94
C MET A 2 -14.59 7.04 -10.08
N ALA A 3 -14.88 6.26 -9.04
CA ALA A 3 -15.86 5.18 -9.13
C ALA A 3 -17.27 5.72 -9.41
N SER A 4 -17.94 5.16 -10.43
CA SER A 4 -19.33 5.50 -10.76
C SER A 4 -20.26 4.99 -9.66
N VAL A 5 -21.14 5.86 -9.14
CA VAL A 5 -22.15 5.51 -8.12
C VAL A 5 -23.56 5.44 -8.70
N SER A 6 -23.67 5.58 -10.02
CA SER A 6 -24.93 5.52 -10.76
C SER A 6 -25.06 4.26 -11.62
N GLU A 7 -23.94 3.60 -11.89
CA GLU A 7 -23.88 2.41 -12.71
C GLU A 7 -23.95 1.16 -11.83
N ARG A 8 -25.02 0.38 -12.00
CA ARG A 8 -25.18 -0.88 -11.28
C ARG A 8 -24.19 -1.91 -11.79
N VAL A 9 -23.57 -2.62 -10.86
CA VAL A 9 -22.62 -3.71 -11.14
C VAL A 9 -22.95 -4.92 -10.26
N GLU A 10 -22.64 -6.12 -10.74
CA GLU A 10 -22.80 -7.33 -9.93
C GLU A 10 -21.77 -7.35 -8.79
N VAL A 11 -20.51 -7.04 -9.10
CA VAL A 11 -19.40 -7.08 -8.16
C VAL A 11 -18.57 -5.81 -8.24
N ALA A 12 -18.20 -5.26 -7.08
CA ALA A 12 -17.21 -4.20 -6.94
C ALA A 12 -16.15 -4.57 -5.91
N VAL A 13 -14.94 -4.03 -6.09
CA VAL A 13 -13.80 -4.24 -5.17
C VAL A 13 -13.29 -2.89 -4.68
N LEU A 14 -13.22 -2.72 -3.36
CA LEU A 14 -12.56 -1.61 -2.70
C LEU A 14 -11.30 -2.11 -2.02
N ASP A 15 -10.16 -1.70 -2.56
CA ASP A 15 -8.85 -2.02 -2.03
C ASP A 15 -8.38 -0.95 -1.03
N GLU A 16 -7.47 -1.34 -0.14
CA GLU A 16 -6.88 -0.50 0.90
C GLU A 16 -7.92 0.29 1.74
N ILE A 17 -9.00 -0.37 2.20
CA ILE A 17 -10.12 0.31 2.86
C ILE A 17 -9.74 1.13 4.10
N GLN A 18 -8.64 0.82 4.78
CA GLN A 18 -8.15 1.64 5.91
C GLN A 18 -7.84 3.08 5.50
N MET A 19 -7.64 3.36 4.20
CA MET A 19 -7.52 4.70 3.67
C MET A 19 -8.80 5.54 3.85
N ILE A 20 -9.94 4.95 4.25
CA ILE A 20 -11.12 5.70 4.68
C ILE A 20 -10.84 6.66 5.85
N GLY A 21 -9.83 6.35 6.68
CA GLY A 21 -9.37 7.22 7.77
C GLY A 21 -8.41 8.32 7.33
N ASP A 22 -8.02 8.38 6.04
CA ASP A 22 -7.10 9.40 5.54
C ASP A 22 -7.76 10.80 5.54
N PRO A 23 -7.15 11.83 6.19
CA PRO A 23 -7.77 13.14 6.31
C PRO A 23 -8.00 13.89 4.98
N GLY A 24 -7.21 13.60 3.94
CA GLY A 24 -7.29 14.29 2.65
C GLY A 24 -8.07 13.52 1.59
N ARG A 25 -8.02 12.19 1.63
CA ARG A 25 -8.49 11.30 0.57
C ARG A 25 -9.55 10.30 1.04
N GLY A 26 -9.77 10.16 2.35
CA GLY A 26 -10.69 9.18 2.92
C GLY A 26 -12.13 9.32 2.44
N TRP A 27 -12.56 10.54 2.11
CA TRP A 27 -13.87 10.81 1.50
C TRP A 27 -14.12 9.97 0.23
N GLY A 28 -13.07 9.65 -0.52
CA GLY A 28 -13.15 8.83 -1.72
C GLY A 28 -13.57 7.39 -1.43
N TRP A 29 -13.12 6.84 -0.29
CA TRP A 29 -13.52 5.51 0.19
C TRP A 29 -14.90 5.55 0.84
N THR A 30 -15.22 6.57 1.65
CA THR A 30 -16.56 6.71 2.22
C THR A 30 -17.63 6.77 1.14
N ARG A 31 -17.40 7.58 0.09
CA ARG A 31 -18.31 7.70 -1.05
C ARG A 31 -18.48 6.37 -1.79
N ALA A 32 -17.39 5.62 -1.98
CA ALA A 32 -17.45 4.37 -2.71
C ALA A 32 -18.11 3.26 -1.87
N LEU A 33 -17.78 3.16 -0.59
CA LEU A 33 -18.33 2.18 0.34
C LEU A 33 -19.85 2.31 0.48
N LEU A 34 -20.36 3.53 0.64
CA LEU A 34 -21.78 3.79 0.86
C LEU A 34 -22.57 3.99 -0.44
N GLY A 35 -21.88 4.29 -1.54
CA GLY A 35 -22.53 4.78 -2.76
C GLY A 35 -22.42 3.84 -3.95
N LEU A 36 -21.58 2.80 -3.91
CA LEU A 36 -21.48 1.86 -5.02
C LEU A 36 -22.73 0.98 -5.08
N PRO A 37 -23.51 1.03 -6.18
CA PRO A 37 -24.69 0.18 -6.33
C PRO A 37 -24.28 -1.21 -6.83
N ALA A 38 -23.55 -1.96 -5.98
CA ALA A 38 -23.07 -3.31 -6.25
C ALA A 38 -23.93 -4.35 -5.53
N GLU A 39 -24.23 -5.48 -6.17
CA GLU A 39 -24.88 -6.61 -5.49
C GLU A 39 -23.95 -7.26 -4.47
N THR A 40 -22.65 -7.32 -4.76
CA THR A 40 -21.60 -7.75 -3.82
C THR A 40 -20.44 -6.77 -3.82
N LEU A 41 -20.13 -6.21 -2.65
CA LEU A 41 -18.99 -5.33 -2.44
C LEU A 41 -17.88 -6.06 -1.68
N HIS A 42 -16.79 -6.39 -2.37
CA HIS A 42 -15.58 -6.91 -1.73
C HIS A 42 -14.73 -5.77 -1.20
N VAL A 43 -14.38 -5.85 0.08
CA VAL A 43 -13.59 -4.83 0.76
C VAL A 43 -12.29 -5.48 1.26
N CYS A 44 -11.15 -4.98 0.82
CA CYS A 44 -9.81 -5.48 1.15
C CYS A 44 -9.03 -4.42 1.92
N GLY A 45 -8.39 -4.80 3.02
CA GLY A 45 -7.58 -3.88 3.82
C GLY A 45 -7.20 -4.40 5.19
N SER A 46 -6.69 -3.49 6.03
CA SER A 46 -6.25 -3.79 7.39
C SER A 46 -7.42 -4.16 8.32
N PRO A 47 -7.25 -5.15 9.24
CA PRO A 47 -8.28 -5.51 10.21
C PRO A 47 -8.62 -4.36 11.19
N GLU A 48 -7.78 -3.33 11.29
CA GLU A 48 -8.02 -2.16 12.15
C GLU A 48 -9.30 -1.39 11.79
N VAL A 49 -9.75 -1.49 10.53
CA VAL A 49 -10.96 -0.81 10.07
C VAL A 49 -12.24 -1.60 10.34
N LEU A 50 -12.13 -2.86 10.78
CA LEU A 50 -13.27 -3.76 10.93
C LEU A 50 -14.38 -3.20 11.85
N PRO A 51 -14.08 -2.61 13.03
CA PRO A 51 -15.13 -2.05 13.89
C PRO A 51 -15.94 -0.93 13.23
N LEU A 52 -15.32 -0.18 12.31
CA LEU A 52 -16.04 0.83 11.52
C LEU A 52 -16.96 0.18 10.49
N LEU A 53 -16.48 -0.86 9.79
CA LEU A 53 -17.26 -1.58 8.79
C LEU A 53 -18.47 -2.30 9.41
N GLU A 54 -18.30 -2.92 10.58
CA GLU A 54 -19.40 -3.57 11.32
C GLU A 54 -20.52 -2.58 11.66
N ARG A 55 -20.15 -1.38 12.13
CA ARG A 55 -21.11 -0.33 12.43
C ARG A 55 -21.83 0.17 11.19
N LEU A 56 -21.09 0.44 10.11
CA LEU A 56 -21.68 0.95 8.87
C LEU A 56 -22.61 -0.08 8.23
N ALA A 57 -22.22 -1.35 8.19
CA ALA A 57 -23.07 -2.43 7.68
C ALA A 57 -24.35 -2.57 8.51
N ALA A 58 -24.26 -2.49 9.85
CA ALA A 58 -25.42 -2.51 10.72
C ALA A 58 -26.36 -1.31 10.52
N GLU A 59 -25.80 -0.11 10.32
CA GLU A 59 -26.58 1.12 10.05
C GLU A 59 -27.26 1.08 8.67
N CYS A 60 -26.61 0.49 7.66
CA CYS A 60 -27.16 0.34 6.31
C CYS A 60 -28.10 -0.87 6.15
N GLY A 61 -28.05 -1.82 7.10
CA GLY A 61 -28.82 -3.07 7.02
C GLY A 61 -28.20 -4.11 6.07
N ASP A 62 -26.90 -3.98 5.77
CA ASP A 62 -26.16 -4.87 4.88
C ASP A 62 -25.59 -6.09 5.62
N GLU A 63 -25.47 -7.22 4.93
CA GLU A 63 -24.75 -8.39 5.43
C GLU A 63 -23.23 -8.20 5.32
N LEU A 64 -22.51 -8.37 6.43
CA LEU A 64 -21.04 -8.30 6.46
C LEU A 64 -20.42 -9.68 6.68
N LEU A 65 -19.68 -10.17 5.68
CA LEU A 65 -18.92 -11.43 5.75
C LEU A 65 -17.42 -11.15 5.90
N VAL A 66 -16.87 -11.43 7.08
CA VAL A 66 -15.46 -11.18 7.39
C VAL A 66 -14.61 -12.42 7.07
N ARG A 67 -13.62 -12.26 6.19
CA ARG A 67 -12.63 -13.30 5.87
C ARG A 67 -11.23 -12.85 6.28
N GLY A 68 -10.68 -13.48 7.31
CA GLY A 68 -9.32 -13.22 7.80
C GLY A 68 -8.26 -13.95 7.00
N TYR A 69 -7.19 -13.23 6.62
CA TYR A 69 -6.02 -13.79 5.92
C TYR A 69 -4.76 -13.65 6.78
N ARG A 70 -3.82 -14.59 6.61
CA ARG A 70 -2.48 -14.53 7.23
C ARG A 70 -1.44 -14.25 6.16
N ARG A 71 -0.28 -13.71 6.56
CA ARG A 71 0.84 -13.51 5.63
C ARG A 71 1.20 -14.84 4.95
N LEU A 72 1.39 -14.80 3.63
CA LEU A 72 1.82 -15.96 2.84
C LEU A 72 3.23 -16.44 3.24
N SER A 73 4.06 -15.54 3.76
CA SER A 73 5.40 -15.83 4.23
C SER A 73 5.64 -15.17 5.59
N PRO A 74 6.51 -15.74 6.46
CA PRO A 74 6.81 -15.15 7.76
C PRO A 74 7.50 -13.77 7.62
N LEU A 75 7.39 -12.95 8.66
CA LEU A 75 8.17 -11.72 8.82
C LEU A 75 9.00 -11.87 10.09
N THR A 76 10.30 -11.64 10.00
CA THR A 76 11.19 -11.68 11.15
C THR A 76 11.98 -10.39 11.23
N VAL A 77 11.99 -9.78 12.41
CA VAL A 77 12.81 -8.59 12.69
C VAL A 77 14.21 -9.07 13.06
N LEU A 78 15.23 -8.51 12.43
CA LEU A 78 16.62 -8.81 12.77
C LEU A 78 16.97 -8.24 14.15
N SER A 79 17.83 -8.94 14.89
CA SER A 79 18.27 -8.54 16.23
C SER A 79 19.26 -7.38 16.24
N SER A 80 19.87 -7.06 15.11
CA SER A 80 20.85 -6.00 14.94
C SER A 80 20.53 -5.13 13.73
N SER A 81 20.96 -3.87 13.77
CA SER A 81 20.90 -2.98 12.62
C SER A 81 21.93 -3.37 11.56
N LEU A 82 21.77 -2.82 10.35
CA LEU A 82 22.69 -3.04 9.22
C LEU A 82 24.13 -2.53 9.50
N GLY A 83 24.27 -1.52 10.36
CA GLY A 83 25.55 -0.89 10.70
C GLY A 83 26.16 -0.01 9.60
N SER A 84 26.52 -0.59 8.44
CA SER A 84 27.18 0.12 7.33
C SER A 84 26.60 -0.29 5.98
N ALA A 85 26.61 0.64 5.02
CA ALA A 85 26.19 0.36 3.63
C ALA A 85 27.06 -0.71 2.93
N SER A 86 28.28 -0.99 3.44
CA SER A 86 29.11 -2.08 2.96
C SER A 86 28.56 -3.48 3.26
N ALA A 87 27.63 -3.59 4.21
CA ALA A 87 26.99 -4.86 4.57
C ALA A 87 25.73 -5.17 3.74
N LEU A 88 25.38 -4.31 2.78
CA LEU A 88 24.22 -4.50 1.92
C LEU A 88 24.40 -5.71 1.00
N GLN A 89 23.29 -6.41 0.76
CA GLN A 89 23.22 -7.59 -0.09
C GLN A 89 22.19 -7.40 -1.22
N PRO A 90 22.32 -8.14 -2.34
CA PRO A 90 21.28 -8.17 -3.36
C PRO A 90 19.92 -8.53 -2.73
N GLY A 91 18.88 -7.73 -3.01
CA GLY A 91 17.55 -7.87 -2.43
C GLY A 91 17.24 -6.92 -1.27
N ASP A 92 18.24 -6.23 -0.71
CA ASP A 92 18.00 -5.22 0.32
C ASP A 92 17.27 -3.98 -0.23
N CYS A 93 16.24 -3.53 0.50
CA CYS A 93 15.50 -2.31 0.20
C CYS A 93 15.70 -1.27 1.32
N LEU A 94 16.35 -0.16 0.98
CA LEU A 94 16.52 0.97 1.89
C LEU A 94 15.36 1.97 1.74
N VAL A 95 14.62 2.19 2.83
CA VAL A 95 13.49 3.13 2.88
C VAL A 95 13.95 4.46 3.48
N ALA A 96 13.63 5.58 2.82
CA ALA A 96 13.91 6.92 3.32
C ALA A 96 12.74 7.88 3.05
N PHE A 97 12.56 8.84 3.96
CA PHE A 97 11.38 9.70 4.00
C PHE A 97 11.56 11.06 3.29
N SER A 98 12.65 11.24 2.54
CA SER A 98 12.82 12.43 1.69
C SER A 98 13.61 12.12 0.43
N ARG A 99 13.32 12.84 -0.66
CA ARG A 99 14.08 12.72 -1.92
C ARG A 99 15.57 12.96 -1.70
N ARG A 100 15.92 13.94 -0.85
CA ARG A 100 17.31 14.23 -0.49
C ARG A 100 17.98 13.03 0.19
N ALA A 101 17.30 12.39 1.15
CA ALA A 101 17.81 11.21 1.83
C ALA A 101 17.95 10.02 0.88
N VAL A 102 16.98 9.79 -0.01
CA VAL A 102 17.04 8.73 -1.04
C VAL A 102 18.28 8.88 -1.93
N HIS A 103 18.54 10.08 -2.47
CA HIS A 103 19.73 10.32 -3.28
C HIS A 103 21.03 10.28 -2.46
N GLY A 104 20.97 10.67 -1.19
CA GLY A 104 22.08 10.52 -0.24
C GLY A 104 22.47 9.07 -0.03
N LEU A 105 21.48 8.20 0.23
CA LEU A 105 21.67 6.76 0.38
C LEU A 105 22.21 6.14 -0.90
N LYS A 106 21.62 6.44 -2.07
CA LYS A 106 22.15 5.97 -3.37
C LYS A 106 23.64 6.26 -3.51
N ARG A 107 24.07 7.50 -3.22
CA ARG A 107 25.49 7.87 -3.29
C ARG A 107 26.35 7.09 -2.31
N GLU A 108 25.84 6.82 -1.11
CA GLU A 108 26.57 6.05 -0.09
C GLU A 108 26.75 4.59 -0.50
N VAL A 109 25.70 3.96 -1.01
CA VAL A 109 25.73 2.58 -1.52
C VAL A 109 26.71 2.47 -2.68
N LEU A 110 26.61 3.35 -3.68
CA LEU A 110 27.53 3.36 -4.83
C LEU A 110 29.00 3.57 -4.43
N ARG A 111 29.27 4.31 -3.35
CA ARG A 111 30.64 4.53 -2.85
C ARG A 111 31.19 3.36 -2.04
N ARG A 112 30.36 2.71 -1.21
CA ARG A 112 30.83 1.74 -0.21
C ARG A 112 30.64 0.28 -0.59
N SER A 113 29.56 -0.07 -1.29
CA SER A 113 29.26 -1.45 -1.65
C SER A 113 29.38 -1.72 -3.16
N HIS A 114 29.48 -0.67 -3.98
CA HIS A 114 29.57 -0.76 -5.44
C HIS A 114 28.43 -1.56 -6.11
N LEU A 115 27.33 -1.80 -5.39
CA LEU A 115 26.16 -2.48 -5.92
C LEU A 115 25.37 -1.55 -6.85
N PRO A 116 24.75 -2.07 -7.93
CA PRO A 116 23.78 -1.31 -8.70
C PRO A 116 22.55 -0.98 -7.82
N VAL A 117 22.02 0.23 -7.97
CA VAL A 117 20.91 0.74 -7.14
C VAL A 117 19.80 1.29 -8.00
N ALA A 118 18.61 0.71 -7.89
CA ALA A 118 17.36 1.30 -8.37
C ALA A 118 16.80 2.30 -7.34
N VAL A 119 16.13 3.35 -7.81
CA VAL A 119 15.53 4.37 -6.95
C VAL A 119 14.06 4.59 -7.28
N VAL A 120 13.20 4.52 -6.27
CA VAL A 120 11.77 4.81 -6.38
C VAL A 120 11.36 5.85 -5.33
N TYR A 121 10.64 6.88 -5.75
CA TYR A 121 9.94 7.82 -4.86
C TYR A 121 8.64 8.32 -5.51
N GLY A 122 7.69 8.80 -4.72
CA GLY A 122 6.30 9.02 -5.15
C GLY A 122 6.10 9.94 -6.36
N ALA A 123 6.93 10.97 -6.50
CA ALA A 123 6.84 11.92 -7.61
C ALA A 123 7.37 11.39 -8.96
N LEU A 124 7.90 10.16 -9.03
CA LEU A 124 8.38 9.58 -10.28
C LEU A 124 7.20 9.21 -11.21
N PRO A 125 7.33 9.48 -12.53
CA PRO A 125 6.36 9.04 -13.52
C PRO A 125 6.11 7.52 -13.42
N PRO A 126 4.86 7.05 -13.66
CA PRO A 126 4.55 5.62 -13.59
C PRO A 126 5.43 4.74 -14.48
N ALA A 127 5.82 5.22 -15.66
CA ALA A 127 6.72 4.50 -16.56
C ALA A 127 8.13 4.34 -15.94
N THR A 128 8.68 5.41 -15.36
CA THR A 128 9.99 5.39 -14.69
C THR A 128 9.95 4.50 -13.44
N ARG A 129 8.87 4.53 -12.65
CA ARG A 129 8.72 3.63 -11.49
C ARG A 129 8.73 2.16 -11.91
N ARG A 130 7.99 1.81 -12.98
CA ARG A 130 8.00 0.45 -13.54
C ARG A 130 9.38 0.02 -14.02
N GLN A 131 10.09 0.90 -14.74
CA GLN A 131 11.46 0.62 -15.19
C GLN A 131 12.41 0.40 -14.01
N GLN A 132 12.36 1.25 -12.97
CA GLN A 132 13.21 1.11 -11.79
C GLN A 132 12.90 -0.19 -11.02
N ALA A 133 11.62 -0.56 -10.89
CA ALA A 133 11.23 -1.83 -10.28
C ALA A 133 11.74 -3.04 -11.10
N ALA A 134 11.65 -2.98 -12.43
CA ALA A 134 12.16 -4.02 -13.32
C ALA A 134 13.70 -4.15 -13.32
N LEU A 135 14.42 -3.10 -12.92
CA LEU A 135 15.87 -3.16 -12.73
C LEU A 135 16.28 -3.77 -11.38
N PHE A 136 15.35 -3.80 -10.41
CA PHE A 136 15.60 -4.35 -9.06
C PHE A 136 15.17 -5.82 -8.95
N ASN A 137 14.04 -6.17 -9.55
CA ASN A 137 13.50 -7.53 -9.60
C ASN A 137 14.30 -8.43 -10.54
#